data_AF-A0A960BHG7-F1
#
_entry.id   AF-A0A960BHG7-F1
#
_cell.length_a   1.000
_cell.length_b   1.000
_cell.length_c   1.000
_cell.angle_alpha   90.00
_cell.angle_beta   90.00
_cell.angle_gamma   90.00
#
_symmetry.space_group_name_H-M   'P 1'
#
loop_
_entity.id
_entity.type
_entity.pdbx_description
1 polymer ?
#
loop_
_entity_poly.entity_id
_entity_poly.type
_entity_poly.pdbx_seq_one_letter_code
_entity_poly.pdbx_strand_id
1 'polypeptide(L)' 'MSSEDEKRTAAVASVGLVENGMTVGLGTGSTVAYLLPALAARGLDIRCVATSPRTATAAGELGLRIVDFSE' A
#
# COMPACT_ATOMS: atom_id res chain seq x y z
N MET A 1 6.28 12.30 20.04
CA MET A 1 5.95 11.98 18.64
C MET A 1 4.51 12.39 18.41
N SER A 2 4.15 12.91 17.22
CA SER A 2 2.74 13.16 16.89
C SER A 2 2.07 11.90 16.35
N SER A 3 0.74 11.84 16.42
CA SER A 3 -0.01 10.70 15.84
C SER A 3 0.27 10.53 14.34
N GLU A 4 0.48 11.62 13.59
CA GLU A 4 0.79 11.54 12.16
C GLU A 4 2.21 11.00 11.92
N ASP A 5 3.18 11.33 12.79
CA ASP A 5 4.53 10.77 12.71
C ASP A 5 4.51 9.26 13.00
N GLU A 6 3.72 8.83 13.98
CA GLU A 6 3.56 7.40 14.33
C GLU A 6 2.94 6.62 13.18
N LYS A 7 1.89 7.15 12.55
CA LYS A 7 1.26 6.56 11.38
C LYS A 7 2.24 6.45 10.21
N ARG A 8 2.97 7.51 9.91
CA ARG A 8 3.98 7.51 8.85
C ARG A 8 5.08 6.48 9.13
N THR A 9 5.58 6.44 10.36
CA THR A 9 6.65 5.51 10.77
C THR A 9 6.20 4.06 10.62
N ALA A 10 5.01 3.73 11.13
CA ALA A 10 4.44 2.38 11.00
C ALA A 10 4.22 1.99 9.54
N ALA A 11 3.68 2.90 8.73
CA ALA A 11 3.45 2.67 7.30
C ALA A 11 4.76 2.36 6.56
N VAL A 12 5.78 3.22 6.72
CA VAL A 12 7.08 3.05 6.04
C VAL A 12 7.80 1.79 6.51
N ALA A 13 7.74 1.46 7.80
CA ALA A 13 8.34 0.24 8.32
C ALA A 13 7.71 -1.02 7.69
N SER A 14 6.38 -1.05 7.54
CA SER A 14 5.68 -2.20 6.94
C SER A 14 6.05 -2.43 5.48
N VAL A 15 6.42 -1.38 4.74
CA VAL A 15 6.83 -1.48 3.34
C VAL A 15 8.08 -2.34 3.18
N GLY A 16 8.98 -2.38 4.18
CA GLY A 16 10.18 -3.24 4.16
C GLY A 16 9.88 -4.73 4.25
N LEU A 17 8.66 -5.12 4.64
CA LEU A 17 8.24 -6.52 4.76
C LEU A 17 7.73 -7.13 3.45
N VAL A 18 7.50 -6.30 2.42
CA VAL A 18 6.97 -6.74 1.13
C VAL A 18 8.11 -7.20 0.22
N GLU A 19 7.90 -8.30 -0.50
CA GLU A 19 8.87 -8.87 -1.43
C GLU A 19 8.24 -9.11 -2.81
N ASN A 20 9.08 -9.26 -3.84
CA ASN A 20 8.62 -9.59 -5.18
C ASN A 20 7.81 -10.90 -5.18
N GLY A 21 6.78 -10.96 -6.01
CA GLY A 21 5.88 -12.12 -6.14
C GLY A 21 4.75 -12.17 -5.10
N MET A 22 4.76 -11.31 -4.08
CA MET A 22 3.70 -11.28 -3.08
C MET A 22 2.38 -10.73 -3.64
N THR A 23 1.27 -11.22 -3.07
CA THR A 23 -0.03 -10.55 -3.15
C THR A 23 -0.26 -9.78 -1.85
N VAL A 24 -0.43 -8.47 -1.93
CA VAL A 24 -0.48 -7.57 -0.77
C VAL A 24 -1.89 -7.02 -0.61
N GLY A 25 -2.48 -7.23 0.56
CA GLY A 25 -3.73 -6.58 0.94
C GLY A 25 -3.50 -5.10 1.30
N LEU A 26 -4.22 -4.19 0.67
CA LEU A 26 -4.18 -2.76 0.95
C LEU A 26 -5.39 -2.37 1.79
N GLY A 27 -5.15 -1.99 3.04
CA GLY A 27 -6.17 -1.46 3.95
C GLY A 27 -6.72 -0.10 3.51
N THR A 28 -7.44 0.56 4.42
CA THR A 28 -7.97 1.92 4.22
C THR A 28 -7.63 2.80 5.42
N GLY A 29 -7.53 4.12 5.22
CA GLY A 29 -7.34 5.11 6.29
C GLY A 29 -6.10 5.98 6.10
N SER A 30 -5.91 6.95 7.00
CA SER A 30 -4.84 7.95 6.88
C SER A 30 -3.44 7.34 6.99
N THR A 31 -3.28 6.22 7.69
CA THR A 31 -1.99 5.50 7.76
C THR A 31 -1.61 4.89 6.43
N VAL A 32 -2.56 4.28 5.72
CA VAL A 32 -2.31 3.64 4.42
C VAL A 32 -1.93 4.67 3.36
N ALA A 33 -2.41 5.91 3.48
CA ALA A 33 -2.01 7.01 2.59
C ALA A 33 -0.49 7.27 2.61
N TYR A 34 0.21 6.96 3.70
CA TYR A 34 1.68 7.01 3.75
C TYR A 34 2.35 5.75 3.18
N LEU A 35 1.68 4.61 3.26
CA LEU A 35 2.18 3.32 2.76
C LEU A 35 2.22 3.30 1.23
N LEU A 36 1.14 3.72 0.57
CA LEU A 36 1.01 3.59 -0.89
C LEU A 36 2.18 4.21 -1.69
N PRO A 37 2.57 5.48 -1.48
CA PRO A 37 3.68 6.06 -2.22
C PRO A 37 5.03 5.39 -1.88
N ALA A 38 5.23 4.99 -0.62
CA ALA A 38 6.44 4.30 -0.20
C ALA A 38 6.54 2.89 -0.82
N LEU A 39 5.42 2.17 -0.91
CA LEU A 39 5.35 0.87 -1.55
C LEU A 39 5.59 0.96 -3.06
N ALA A 40 4.93 1.92 -3.74
CA ALA A 40 5.10 2.15 -5.18
C ALA A 40 6.55 2.49 -5.54
N ALA A 41 7.22 3.32 -4.72
CA ALA A 41 8.61 3.70 -4.92
C ALA A 41 9.60 2.52 -4.89
N ARG A 42 9.21 1.37 -4.30
CA ARG A 42 10.07 0.17 -4.31
C ARG A 42 10.14 -0.53 -5.67
N GLY A 43 9.21 -0.26 -6.58
CA GLY A 43 9.20 -0.87 -7.91
C GLY A 43 9.16 -2.41 -7.88
N LEU A 44 8.50 -3.00 -6.88
CA LEU A 44 8.38 -4.45 -6.75
C LEU A 44 7.36 -4.99 -7.75
N ASP A 45 7.60 -6.21 -8.22
CA ASP A 45 6.61 -7.00 -8.96
C ASP A 45 5.65 -7.66 -7.96
N ILE A 46 4.58 -6.96 -7.62
CA ILE A 46 3.55 -7.39 -6.67
C ILE A 46 2.16 -7.18 -7.23
N ARG A 47 1.20 -7.97 -6.72
CA ARG A 47 -0.23 -7.74 -6.93
C ARG A 47 -0.84 -7.15 -5.67
N CYS A 48 -1.76 -6.21 -5.82
CA CYS A 48 -2.39 -5.52 -4.71
C CYS A 48 -3.90 -5.74 -4.72
N VAL A 49 -4.47 -6.10 -3.58
CA VAL A 49 -5.93 -6.21 -3.39
C VAL A 49 -6.37 -5.14 -2.40
N ALA A 50 -7.19 -4.19 -2.82
CA ALA A 50 -7.62 -3.08 -1.98
C ALA A 50 -8.97 -3.35 -1.30
N THR A 51 -9.10 -2.97 -0.03
CA THR A 51 -10.36 -3.12 0.74
C THR A 51 -11.36 -1.99 0.52
N SER A 52 -11.02 -0.96 -0.26
CA SER A 52 -11.95 0.10 -0.66
C SER A 52 -11.64 0.66 -2.06
N PRO A 53 -12.65 1.17 -2.78
CA PRO A 53 -12.44 1.82 -4.08
C PRO A 53 -11.47 3.01 -4.00
N ARG A 54 -11.52 3.77 -2.91
CA ARG A 54 -10.62 4.91 -2.68
C ARG A 54 -9.16 4.46 -2.62
N THR A 55 -8.86 3.41 -1.88
CA THR A 55 -7.50 2.85 -1.82
C THR A 55 -7.09 2.29 -3.18
N ALA A 56 -8.00 1.58 -3.87
CA ALA A 56 -7.74 1.01 -5.20
C ALA A 56 -7.33 2.10 -6.20
N THR A 57 -8.11 3.18 -6.29
CA THR A 57 -7.81 4.31 -7.17
C THR A 57 -6.47 4.95 -6.84
N ALA A 58 -6.23 5.31 -5.57
CA ALA A 58 -5.00 5.98 -5.17
C ALA A 58 -3.75 5.10 -5.40
N ALA A 59 -3.85 3.79 -5.19
CA ALA A 59 -2.77 2.86 -5.45
C ALA A 59 -2.52 2.68 -6.97
N GLY A 60 -3.59 2.61 -7.77
CA GLY A 60 -3.51 2.54 -9.22
C GLY A 60 -2.88 3.78 -9.85
N GLU A 61 -3.22 4.98 -9.35
CA GLU A 61 -2.60 6.25 -9.77
C GLU A 61 -1.08 6.29 -9.50
N LEU A 62 -0.60 5.51 -8.53
CA LEU A 62 0.82 5.35 -8.21
C LEU A 62 1.50 4.22 -9.00
N GLY A 63 0.78 3.55 -9.91
CA GLY A 63 1.31 2.47 -10.73
C GLY A 63 1.35 1.09 -10.07
N LEU A 64 0.70 0.91 -8.91
CA LEU A 64 0.55 -0.42 -8.30
C LEU A 64 -0.47 -1.26 -9.08
N ARG A 65 -0.13 -2.52 -9.34
CA ARG A 65 -1.04 -3.46 -10.02
C ARG A 65 -2.17 -3.89 -9.08
N ILE A 66 -3.34 -3.30 -9.26
CA ILE A 66 -4.55 -3.69 -8.53
C ILE A 66 -5.23 -4.89 -9.21
N VAL A 67 -5.65 -5.86 -8.40
CA VAL A 67 -6.42 -7.06 -8.80
C VAL A 67 -7.65 -7.20 -7.90
N ASP A 68 -8.69 -7.87 -8.38
CA ASP A 68 -9.86 -8.19 -7.57
C ASP A 68 -9.53 -9.30 -6.57
N PHE A 69 -10.26 -9.35 -5.45
CA PHE A 69 -10.05 -10.40 -4.44
C PHE A 69 -10.40 -11.81 -4.96
N SER A 70 -11.30 -11.90 -5.94
CA SER A 70 -11.81 -13.16 -6.50
C SER A 70 -11.00 -13.70 -7.68
N GLU A 71 -9.95 -13.00 -8.11
CA GLU A 71 -9.01 -13.47 -9.16
C GLU A 71 -8.05 -14.56 -8.68
#